data_AF-A0A3D5CF92-F1
#
_entry.id   AF-A0A3D5CF92-F1
#
_cell.length_a   1.000
_cell.length_b   1.000
_cell.length_c   1.000
_cell.angle_alpha   90.00
_cell.angle_beta   90.00
_cell.angle_gamma   90.00
#
_symmetry.space_group_name_H-M   'P 1'
#
loop_
_entity.id
_entity.type
_entity.pdbx_description
1 polymer ?
#
loop_
_entity_poly.entity_id
_entity_poly.type
_entity_poly.pdbx_seq_one_letter_code
_entity_poly.pdbx_strand_id
1 'polypeptide(L)'
;IFNRLDQNSGPAFGGIDGLADITVPTSITYQPWSIHVEQQNHGEPPQTVDMRVVSGSIGAVGAIYELTVSVDTGIYQSGVSEPTSLTIRARDTTGIIQWGYGPNGFFPLWMFDGMPLPASGGPIATADQRTRIMNDYGGDIGSYLAATGDPMTGQGSHYYSMPLVEVESWSIQIGSTYAGGGTGGVLFFDNLTETYNDSAKYIVSNGYAWTEFSVQLPDTDQGMLIAVTGQQDVGNLYYAMLGGAGSSQSGNGTLQPTANWPQGAIHITPDPTSTWTSPHSCYVYELSYAVKLDASASRPAADLVFNATAQDQELNALGRAVYEGLFSYSGTLDGNAVSGYAWGEIQGRPPAGHPTPPNC
;
A
#
# COMPACT_ATOMS: atom_id res chain seq x y z
N ILE A 1 -11.09 9.28 5.54
CA ILE A 1 -10.20 10.15 4.74
C ILE A 1 -10.03 11.46 5.49
N PHE A 2 -8.92 11.59 6.21
CA PHE A 2 -8.55 12.78 6.97
C PHE A 2 -7.33 13.41 6.33
N ASN A 3 -7.52 14.35 5.41
CA ASN A 3 -6.78 15.61 5.42
C ASN A 3 -7.24 16.55 4.30
N ARG A 4 -7.07 17.85 4.60
CA ARG A 4 -7.26 18.98 3.69
C ARG A 4 -6.38 18.80 2.46
N LEU A 5 -7.03 18.80 1.30
CA LEU A 5 -6.39 18.95 0.01
C LEU A 5 -6.19 20.44 -0.29
N ASP A 6 -5.28 20.71 -1.21
CA ASP A 6 -5.34 21.92 -2.03
C ASP A 6 -6.80 22.14 -2.47
N GLN A 7 -7.31 23.36 -2.26
CA GLN A 7 -8.73 23.70 -2.46
C GLN A 7 -9.20 23.52 -3.91
N ASN A 8 -8.30 23.20 -4.84
CA ASN A 8 -8.59 23.08 -6.27
C ASN A 8 -8.33 21.68 -6.86
N SER A 9 -7.90 20.69 -6.05
CA SER A 9 -7.57 19.33 -6.52
C SER A 9 -8.12 18.30 -5.54
N GLY A 10 -8.93 17.35 -6.01
CA GLY A 10 -9.40 16.22 -5.19
C GLY A 10 -8.26 15.32 -4.68
N PRO A 11 -8.51 14.37 -3.77
CA PRO A 11 -7.51 13.37 -3.39
C PRO A 11 -7.10 12.54 -4.62
N ALA A 12 -5.84 12.16 -4.71
CA ALA A 12 -5.40 11.15 -5.66
C ALA A 12 -5.94 9.78 -5.20
N PHE A 13 -6.57 9.03 -6.10
CA PHE A 13 -7.03 7.67 -5.85
C PHE A 13 -6.25 6.69 -6.71
N GLY A 14 -5.59 5.74 -6.06
CA GLY A 14 -5.24 4.45 -6.65
C GLY A 14 -6.39 3.48 -6.42
N GLY A 15 -6.79 2.74 -7.45
CA GLY A 15 -7.86 1.73 -7.36
C GLY A 15 -8.67 1.55 -8.63
N ILE A 16 -8.63 2.54 -9.54
CA ILE A 16 -9.04 2.33 -10.94
C ILE A 16 -7.80 2.09 -11.82
N ASP A 17 -6.64 2.69 -11.46
CA ASP A 17 -5.36 2.53 -12.19
C ASP A 17 -4.09 2.44 -11.30
N GLY A 18 -4.20 2.28 -9.98
CA GLY A 18 -3.05 2.03 -9.08
C GLY A 18 -1.95 3.11 -9.00
N LEU A 19 -2.26 4.42 -9.06
CA LEU A 19 -1.23 5.48 -9.10
C LEU A 19 -1.45 6.66 -8.16
N ALA A 20 -0.33 7.24 -7.74
CA ALA A 20 -0.20 8.63 -7.34
C ALA A 20 -0.23 9.55 -8.59
N ASP A 21 -0.75 10.77 -8.44
CA ASP A 21 -0.80 11.86 -9.45
C ASP A 21 -1.89 11.84 -10.54
N ILE A 22 -2.84 10.90 -10.54
CA ILE A 22 -4.08 11.09 -11.33
C ILE A 22 -5.05 11.96 -10.54
N THR A 23 -5.40 13.13 -11.07
CA THR A 23 -6.51 13.93 -10.52
C THR A 23 -7.81 13.40 -11.10
N VAL A 24 -8.42 12.43 -10.42
CA VAL A 24 -9.77 11.97 -10.71
C VAL A 24 -10.79 12.84 -9.98
N PRO A 25 -11.86 13.30 -10.66
CA PRO A 25 -13.01 13.91 -10.00
C PRO A 25 -13.44 13.10 -8.78
N THR A 26 -13.33 13.73 -7.61
CA THR A 26 -13.69 13.13 -6.34
C THR A 26 -14.62 14.03 -5.59
N SER A 27 -15.71 13.47 -5.08
CA SER A 27 -16.58 14.15 -4.13
C SER A 27 -16.63 13.39 -2.81
N ILE A 28 -16.53 14.13 -1.71
CA ILE A 28 -16.65 13.58 -0.36
C ILE A 28 -17.81 14.30 0.32
N THR A 29 -18.79 13.53 0.78
CA THR A 29 -19.85 14.00 1.68
C THR A 29 -19.51 13.52 3.09
N TYR A 30 -19.75 14.35 4.10
CA TYR A 30 -19.42 14.01 5.50
C TYR A 30 -20.65 13.66 6.35
N GLN A 31 -21.87 13.91 5.86
CA GLN A 31 -23.13 13.65 6.58
C GLN A 31 -24.27 13.23 5.62
N PRO A 32 -24.50 11.91 5.40
CA PRO A 32 -23.68 10.78 5.85
C PRO A 32 -22.30 10.78 5.17
N TRP A 33 -21.32 10.06 5.75
CA TRP A 33 -20.01 9.97 5.09
C TRP A 33 -20.10 9.11 3.83
N SER A 34 -19.65 9.68 2.72
CA SER A 34 -19.46 8.96 1.46
C SER A 34 -18.32 9.57 0.67
N ILE A 35 -17.70 8.75 -0.15
CA ILE A 35 -16.80 9.16 -1.20
C ILE A 35 -17.26 8.59 -2.53
N HIS A 36 -17.18 9.41 -3.56
CA HIS A 36 -17.42 9.04 -4.94
C HIS A 36 -16.23 9.51 -5.77
N VAL A 37 -15.65 8.58 -6.51
CA VAL A 37 -14.58 8.80 -7.48
C VAL A 37 -15.14 8.46 -8.84
N GLU A 38 -14.96 9.35 -9.82
CA GLU A 38 -15.38 9.12 -11.19
C GLU A 38 -14.25 9.46 -12.15
N GLN A 39 -14.00 8.57 -13.10
CA GLN A 39 -13.15 8.82 -14.25
C GLN A 39 -14.00 8.70 -15.51
N GLN A 40 -13.92 9.71 -16.37
CA GLN A 40 -14.62 9.73 -17.64
C GLN A 40 -13.65 10.07 -18.76
N ASN A 41 -13.29 9.07 -19.55
CA ASN A 41 -12.55 9.29 -20.80
C ASN A 41 -13.54 9.65 -21.92
N HIS A 42 -13.11 10.51 -22.84
CA HIS A 42 -13.96 10.95 -23.94
C HIS A 42 -14.33 9.80 -24.87
N GLY A 43 -15.61 9.41 -24.88
CA GLY A 43 -16.13 8.32 -25.71
C GLY A 43 -16.23 6.97 -25.01
N GLU A 44 -15.86 6.88 -23.73
CA GLU A 44 -15.99 5.68 -22.88
C GLU A 44 -17.06 5.90 -21.80
N PRO A 45 -17.70 4.83 -21.30
CA PRO A 45 -18.55 4.91 -20.12
C PRO A 45 -17.78 5.43 -18.89
N PRO A 46 -18.46 6.13 -17.97
CA PRO A 46 -17.83 6.54 -16.72
C PRO A 46 -17.47 5.31 -15.87
N GLN A 47 -16.27 5.34 -15.31
CA GLN A 47 -15.82 4.37 -14.31
C GLN A 47 -15.96 5.01 -12.93
N THR A 48 -16.58 4.31 -11.99
CA THR A 48 -16.87 4.88 -10.67
C THR A 48 -16.45 3.96 -9.54
N VAL A 49 -16.02 4.56 -8.43
CA VAL A 49 -15.86 3.92 -7.13
C VAL A 49 -16.61 4.76 -6.11
N ASP A 50 -17.63 4.16 -5.52
CA ASP A 50 -18.46 4.74 -4.48
C ASP A 50 -18.28 3.97 -3.18
N MET A 51 -17.92 4.63 -2.09
CA MET A 51 -17.88 4.02 -0.77
C MET A 51 -18.65 4.90 0.21
N ARG A 52 -19.55 4.30 1.01
CA ARG A 52 -20.34 5.04 2.00
C ARG A 52 -20.43 4.30 3.32
N VAL A 53 -20.48 5.03 4.42
CA VAL A 53 -20.82 4.47 5.74
C VAL A 53 -22.34 4.37 5.82
N VAL A 54 -22.85 3.15 5.99
CA VAL A 54 -24.29 2.87 6.13
C VAL A 54 -24.69 2.55 7.58
N SER A 55 -23.73 2.24 8.44
CA SER A 55 -23.95 2.08 9.88
C SER A 55 -22.67 2.41 10.65
N GLY A 56 -22.81 3.00 11.83
CA GLY A 56 -21.67 3.43 12.65
C GLY A 56 -21.09 4.78 12.21
N SER A 57 -19.80 4.98 12.47
CA SER A 57 -19.05 6.18 12.11
C SER A 57 -17.81 5.77 11.33
N ILE A 58 -17.39 6.57 10.34
CA ILE A 58 -16.18 6.26 9.57
C ILE A 58 -14.98 5.99 10.49
N GLY A 59 -14.29 4.89 10.21
CA GLY A 59 -13.07 4.45 10.89
C GLY A 59 -13.26 3.93 12.32
N ALA A 60 -14.50 3.85 12.80
CA ALA A 60 -14.80 3.20 14.06
C ALA A 60 -14.91 1.68 13.86
N VAL A 61 -14.39 0.93 14.82
CA VAL A 61 -14.60 -0.52 14.92
C VAL A 61 -16.11 -0.81 14.90
N GLY A 62 -16.51 -1.73 14.02
CA GLY A 62 -17.90 -2.13 13.79
C GLY A 62 -18.66 -1.27 12.76
N ALA A 63 -18.03 -0.25 12.16
CA ALA A 63 -18.65 0.52 11.09
C ALA A 63 -18.92 -0.37 9.87
N ILE A 64 -20.07 -0.16 9.23
CA ILE A 64 -20.48 -0.90 8.03
C ILE A 64 -20.42 0.04 6.83
N TYR A 65 -19.74 -0.44 5.79
CA TYR A 65 -19.56 0.25 4.53
C TYR A 65 -20.29 -0.48 3.41
N GLU A 66 -20.77 0.31 2.45
CA GLU A 66 -21.16 -0.20 1.13
C GLU A 66 -20.21 0.41 0.10
N LEU A 67 -19.60 -0.47 -0.69
CA LEU A 67 -18.71 -0.16 -1.79
C LEU A 67 -19.40 -0.59 -3.09
N THR A 68 -19.45 0.31 -4.06
CA THR A 68 -19.86 0.02 -5.43
C THR A 68 -18.74 0.43 -6.37
N VAL A 69 -18.24 -0.50 -7.16
CA VAL A 69 -17.28 -0.25 -8.23
C VAL A 69 -17.99 -0.51 -9.55
N SER A 70 -17.94 0.43 -10.49
CA SER A 70 -18.47 0.28 -11.85
C SER A 70 -17.35 0.54 -12.85
N VAL A 71 -16.98 -0.46 -13.64
CA VAL A 71 -15.88 -0.40 -14.63
C VAL A 71 -16.29 -1.13 -15.90
N ASP A 72 -15.66 -0.84 -17.02
CA ASP A 72 -15.82 -1.66 -18.23
C ASP A 72 -14.83 -2.83 -18.18
N THR A 73 -15.33 -4.06 -18.18
CA THR A 73 -14.46 -5.25 -18.25
C THR A 73 -14.43 -5.80 -19.66
N GLY A 74 -13.23 -5.94 -20.22
CA GLY A 74 -13.02 -6.66 -21.47
C GLY A 74 -13.27 -8.15 -21.32
N ILE A 75 -14.04 -8.74 -22.24
CA ILE A 75 -14.13 -10.19 -22.38
C ILE A 75 -12.84 -10.65 -23.07
N TYR A 76 -12.02 -11.41 -22.35
CA TYR A 76 -10.73 -11.92 -22.83
C TYR A 76 -10.90 -12.59 -24.21
N GLN A 77 -10.08 -12.19 -25.19
CA GLN A 77 -10.05 -12.62 -26.60
C GLN A 77 -11.16 -12.10 -27.54
N SER A 78 -12.22 -11.45 -27.07
CA SER A 78 -13.28 -10.94 -27.98
C SER A 78 -13.07 -9.49 -28.42
N GLY A 79 -12.28 -8.71 -27.68
CA GLY A 79 -12.13 -7.27 -27.89
C GLY A 79 -13.38 -6.45 -27.57
N VAL A 80 -14.40 -7.07 -26.95
CA VAL A 80 -15.64 -6.42 -26.50
C VAL A 80 -15.55 -6.16 -25.00
N SER A 81 -15.87 -4.95 -24.57
CA SER A 81 -16.07 -4.62 -23.16
C SER A 81 -17.56 -4.62 -22.80
N GLU A 82 -17.87 -5.03 -21.57
CA GLU A 82 -19.20 -4.87 -20.98
C GLU A 82 -19.09 -4.11 -19.65
N PRO A 83 -20.07 -3.25 -19.32
CA PRO A 83 -20.11 -2.57 -18.03
C PRO A 83 -20.27 -3.59 -16.91
N THR A 84 -19.38 -3.54 -15.93
CA THR A 84 -19.36 -4.44 -14.78
C THR A 84 -19.51 -3.65 -13.51
N SER A 85 -20.43 -4.08 -12.65
CA SER A 85 -20.58 -3.54 -11.31
C SER A 85 -20.28 -4.58 -10.24
N LEU A 86 -19.43 -4.21 -9.28
CA LEU A 86 -19.18 -4.93 -8.04
C LEU A 86 -19.82 -4.15 -6.91
N THR A 87 -20.70 -4.77 -6.15
CA THR A 87 -21.26 -4.20 -4.91
C THR A 87 -20.80 -5.05 -3.74
N ILE A 88 -20.26 -4.42 -2.70
CA ILE A 88 -19.81 -5.07 -1.48
C ILE A 88 -20.41 -4.35 -0.29
N ARG A 89 -20.89 -5.13 0.68
CA ARG A 89 -21.21 -4.67 2.03
C ARG A 89 -20.23 -5.32 3.00
N ALA A 90 -19.53 -4.52 3.78
CA ALA A 90 -18.47 -5.01 4.64
C ALA A 90 -18.37 -4.23 5.96
N ARG A 91 -17.90 -4.90 7.01
CA ARG A 91 -17.78 -4.39 8.37
C ARG A 91 -16.30 -4.25 8.74
N ASP A 92 -15.90 -3.08 9.19
CA ASP A 92 -14.56 -2.86 9.73
C ASP A 92 -14.45 -3.43 11.14
N THR A 93 -13.53 -4.37 11.36
CA THR A 93 -13.30 -5.00 12.67
C THR A 93 -12.09 -4.42 13.38
N THR A 94 -11.31 -3.59 12.71
CA THR A 94 -10.03 -3.06 13.21
C THR A 94 -10.05 -1.58 13.54
N GLY A 95 -10.83 -0.77 12.85
CA GLY A 95 -10.67 0.69 12.83
C GLY A 95 -9.52 1.14 11.92
N ILE A 96 -9.31 2.46 11.83
CA ILE A 96 -8.23 3.04 11.02
C ILE A 96 -6.91 3.03 11.80
N ILE A 97 -5.90 2.34 11.27
CA ILE A 97 -4.52 2.38 11.77
C ILE A 97 -3.74 3.45 11.01
N GLN A 98 -2.83 4.15 11.69
CA GLN A 98 -1.80 4.97 11.05
C GLN A 98 -0.46 4.24 11.05
N TRP A 99 0.21 4.16 9.91
CA TRP A 99 1.47 3.42 9.74
C TRP A 99 2.72 4.28 9.81
N GLY A 100 2.57 5.55 10.18
CA GLY A 100 3.69 6.47 10.36
C GLY A 100 3.94 6.87 11.81
N TYR A 101 4.95 7.72 11.97
CA TYR A 101 5.45 8.20 13.25
C TYR A 101 4.75 9.50 13.67
N GLY A 102 4.69 9.71 14.98
CA GLY A 102 4.14 10.92 15.58
C GLY A 102 2.60 11.02 15.51
N PRO A 103 2.04 12.17 15.91
CA PRO A 103 0.59 12.32 16.14
C PRO A 103 -0.25 12.27 14.86
N ASN A 104 0.37 12.47 13.70
CA ASN A 104 -0.31 12.49 12.39
C ASN A 104 0.11 11.32 11.48
N GLY A 105 0.82 10.33 12.03
CA GLY A 105 1.24 9.15 11.27
C GLY A 105 2.06 9.48 10.01
N PHE A 106 3.05 10.37 10.12
CA PHE A 106 3.93 10.66 8.98
C PHE A 106 4.90 9.51 8.74
N PHE A 107 4.96 9.05 7.50
CA PHE A 107 5.66 7.86 7.09
C PHE A 107 6.76 8.21 6.08
N PRO A 108 8.04 8.17 6.46
CA PRO A 108 9.15 8.40 5.54
C PRO A 108 9.25 7.26 4.52
N LEU A 109 9.51 7.61 3.26
CA LEU A 109 9.68 6.65 2.16
C LEU A 109 11.13 6.47 1.72
N TRP A 110 12.04 7.33 2.20
CA TRP A 110 13.49 7.21 2.03
C TRP A 110 14.22 7.99 3.13
N MET A 111 15.54 7.79 3.21
CA MET A 111 16.44 8.53 4.10
C MET A 111 17.72 8.86 3.35
N PHE A 112 18.18 10.11 3.47
CA PHE A 112 19.40 10.57 2.83
C PHE A 112 20.64 10.30 3.70
N ASP A 113 21.78 10.12 3.05
CA ASP A 113 23.11 9.96 3.68
C ASP A 113 23.93 11.27 3.69
N GLY A 114 23.31 12.39 3.29
CA GLY A 114 23.95 13.70 3.19
C GLY A 114 24.68 13.97 1.87
N MET A 115 24.72 12.99 0.95
CA MET A 115 25.26 13.21 -0.39
C MET A 115 24.22 13.91 -1.29
N PRO A 116 24.61 14.95 -2.05
CA PRO A 116 23.69 15.61 -2.98
C PRO A 116 23.19 14.69 -4.09
N LEU A 117 21.90 14.79 -4.44
CA LEU A 117 21.31 14.04 -5.55
C LEU A 117 21.70 14.67 -6.89
N PRO A 118 22.09 13.89 -7.91
CA PRO A 118 22.55 14.41 -9.20
C PRO A 118 21.37 14.75 -10.15
N ALA A 119 20.62 15.80 -9.85
CA ALA A 119 19.51 16.25 -10.70
C ALA A 119 19.97 17.10 -11.90
N SER A 120 19.18 17.09 -12.98
CA SER A 120 19.46 17.82 -14.24
C SER A 120 19.52 19.34 -14.08
N GLY A 121 18.81 19.89 -13.08
CA GLY A 121 18.86 21.31 -12.70
C GLY A 121 20.03 21.71 -11.80
N GLY A 122 20.94 20.77 -11.50
CA GLY A 122 22.02 20.92 -10.54
C GLY A 122 21.82 20.03 -9.30
N PRO A 123 22.89 19.77 -8.51
CA PRO A 123 22.78 18.88 -7.35
C PRO A 123 21.77 19.37 -6.32
N ILE A 124 20.89 18.49 -5.85
CA ILE A 124 19.94 18.78 -4.77
C ILE A 124 20.62 18.44 -3.44
N ALA A 125 20.81 19.44 -2.57
CA ALA A 125 21.43 19.22 -1.27
C ALA A 125 20.52 18.38 -0.35
N THR A 126 21.12 17.45 0.38
CA THR A 126 20.42 16.56 1.32
C THR A 126 21.05 16.65 2.71
N ALA A 127 20.35 16.17 3.73
CA ALA A 127 20.86 16.06 5.10
C ALA A 127 21.15 14.60 5.43
N ASP A 128 22.21 14.32 6.20
CA ASP A 128 22.50 12.96 6.64
C ASP A 128 21.53 12.52 7.76
N GLN A 129 20.53 11.75 7.35
CA GLN A 129 19.53 11.10 8.19
C GLN A 129 19.88 9.63 8.41
N ARG A 130 20.29 8.93 7.36
CA ARG A 130 20.53 7.48 7.34
C ARG A 130 21.62 7.10 8.34
N THR A 131 22.77 7.77 8.33
CA THR A 131 23.86 7.44 9.25
C THR A 131 23.44 7.65 10.68
N ARG A 132 22.74 8.77 10.96
CA ARG A 132 22.26 9.10 12.30
C ARG A 132 21.24 8.09 12.80
N ILE A 133 20.24 7.75 11.99
CA ILE A 133 19.19 6.78 12.34
C ILE A 133 19.82 5.41 12.64
N MET A 134 20.71 4.94 11.77
CA MET A 134 21.33 3.62 11.94
C MET A 134 22.30 3.56 13.13
N ASN A 135 23.18 4.55 13.28
CA ASN A 135 24.27 4.49 14.26
C ASN A 135 23.87 5.05 15.64
N ASP A 136 23.10 6.14 15.68
CA ASP A 136 22.78 6.84 16.94
C ASP A 136 21.46 6.33 17.55
N TYR A 137 20.55 5.81 16.71
CA TYR A 137 19.20 5.37 17.13
C TYR A 137 18.93 3.89 16.81
N GLY A 138 19.95 3.11 16.44
CA GLY A 138 19.83 1.66 16.22
C GLY A 138 18.87 1.27 15.09
N GLY A 139 18.65 2.16 14.11
CA GLY A 139 17.72 1.98 13.01
C GLY A 139 16.25 2.32 13.35
N ASP A 140 15.98 2.85 14.55
CA ASP A 140 14.64 3.29 14.94
C ASP A 140 14.38 4.73 14.48
N ILE A 141 13.60 4.84 13.41
CA ILE A 141 13.18 6.12 12.80
C ILE A 141 12.32 6.93 13.78
N GLY A 142 11.45 6.28 14.56
CA GLY A 142 10.58 6.96 15.51
C GLY A 142 11.38 7.62 16.63
N SER A 143 12.38 6.91 17.15
CA SER A 143 13.32 7.45 18.15
C SER A 143 14.11 8.64 17.60
N TYR A 144 14.58 8.57 16.35
CA TYR A 144 15.24 9.69 15.67
C TYR A 144 14.34 10.92 15.54
N LEU A 145 13.11 10.75 15.03
CA LEU A 145 12.16 11.83 14.82
C LEU A 145 11.76 12.49 16.15
N ALA A 146 11.54 11.70 17.19
CA ALA A 146 11.21 12.20 18.52
C ALA A 146 12.35 13.02 19.15
N ALA A 147 13.60 12.59 18.95
CA ALA A 147 14.77 13.23 19.54
C ALA A 147 15.23 14.49 18.78
N THR A 148 15.06 14.52 17.47
CA THR A 148 15.61 15.58 16.61
C THR A 148 14.56 16.60 16.17
N GLY A 149 13.29 16.20 16.10
CA GLY A 149 12.25 17.00 15.46
C GLY A 149 12.50 17.24 13.98
N ASP A 150 13.31 16.40 13.30
CA ASP A 150 13.49 16.49 11.85
C ASP A 150 12.11 16.33 11.18
N PRO A 151 11.63 17.35 10.45
CA PRO A 151 10.29 17.30 9.88
C PRO A 151 10.19 16.31 8.71
N MET A 152 11.34 15.86 8.16
CA MET A 152 11.44 15.04 6.95
C MET A 152 10.52 15.53 5.81
N THR A 153 10.34 16.85 5.71
CA THR A 153 9.37 17.48 4.80
C THR A 153 9.61 17.05 3.37
N GLY A 154 8.56 16.55 2.72
CA GLY A 154 8.66 16.15 1.33
C GLY A 154 9.22 14.77 1.09
N GLN A 155 9.50 13.98 2.13
CA GLN A 155 10.19 12.69 2.01
C GLN A 155 9.31 11.47 2.30
N GLY A 156 8.00 11.63 2.26
CA GLY A 156 7.09 10.61 2.72
C GLY A 156 5.63 10.98 2.56
N SER A 157 4.80 10.26 3.31
CA SER A 157 3.35 10.30 3.19
C SER A 157 2.67 10.31 4.56
N HIS A 158 1.37 10.60 4.57
CA HIS A 158 0.50 10.19 5.66
C HIS A 158 -0.14 8.86 5.26
N TYR A 159 0.08 7.83 6.07
CA TYR A 159 -0.25 6.46 5.68
C TYR A 159 -1.24 5.83 6.65
N TYR A 160 -2.41 5.43 6.16
CA TYR A 160 -3.50 4.87 6.97
C TYR A 160 -4.17 3.70 6.29
N SER A 161 -4.57 2.68 7.07
CA SER A 161 -5.35 1.56 6.53
C SER A 161 -6.48 1.13 7.45
N MET A 162 -7.46 0.44 6.88
CA MET A 162 -8.42 -0.44 7.57
C MET A 162 -8.08 -1.87 7.17
N PRO A 163 -7.27 -2.59 7.97
CA PRO A 163 -6.72 -3.87 7.52
C PRO A 163 -7.72 -5.01 7.40
N LEU A 164 -8.76 -5.00 8.26
CA LEU A 164 -9.76 -6.05 8.30
C LEU A 164 -11.15 -5.42 8.12
N VAL A 165 -11.63 -5.42 6.88
CA VAL A 165 -13.03 -5.12 6.58
C VAL A 165 -13.71 -6.38 6.07
N GLU A 166 -14.38 -7.08 6.99
CA GLU A 166 -15.04 -8.36 6.76
C GLU A 166 -16.26 -8.21 5.85
N VAL A 167 -16.30 -8.99 4.77
CA VAL A 167 -17.37 -8.92 3.79
C VAL A 167 -18.62 -9.64 4.32
N GLU A 168 -19.70 -8.89 4.52
CA GLU A 168 -21.02 -9.43 4.86
C GLU A 168 -21.70 -9.99 3.60
N SER A 169 -21.56 -9.29 2.47
CA SER A 169 -22.07 -9.74 1.18
C SER A 169 -21.37 -9.05 0.00
N TRP A 170 -21.25 -9.73 -1.12
CA TRP A 170 -20.82 -9.13 -2.38
C TRP A 170 -21.61 -9.67 -3.57
N SER A 171 -21.69 -8.89 -4.65
CA SER A 171 -22.28 -9.29 -5.93
C SER A 171 -21.56 -8.63 -7.10
N ILE A 172 -21.40 -9.37 -8.20
CA ILE A 172 -20.87 -8.88 -9.47
C ILE A 172 -21.95 -9.04 -10.56
N GLN A 173 -22.16 -7.99 -11.34
CA GLN A 173 -22.97 -7.98 -12.54
C GLN A 173 -22.10 -7.57 -13.73
N ILE A 174 -22.21 -8.28 -14.86
CA ILE A 174 -21.52 -7.98 -16.12
C ILE A 174 -22.59 -7.75 -17.18
N GLY A 175 -22.63 -6.54 -17.74
CA GLY A 175 -23.68 -6.06 -18.61
C GLY A 175 -25.06 -6.18 -17.96
N SER A 176 -25.95 -6.92 -18.62
CA SER A 176 -27.29 -7.23 -18.08
C SER A 176 -27.35 -8.56 -17.30
N THR A 177 -26.22 -9.25 -17.16
CA THR A 177 -26.13 -10.60 -16.62
C THR A 177 -25.55 -10.58 -15.22
N TYR A 178 -26.22 -11.23 -14.27
CA TYR A 178 -25.62 -11.52 -12.96
C TYR A 178 -24.46 -12.51 -13.12
N ALA A 179 -23.27 -12.13 -12.66
CA ALA A 179 -22.06 -12.93 -12.80
C ALA A 179 -21.74 -13.75 -11.54
N GLY A 180 -22.00 -13.21 -10.34
CA GLY A 180 -21.72 -13.93 -9.10
C GLY A 180 -21.97 -13.15 -7.81
N GLY A 181 -21.79 -13.81 -6.67
CA GLY A 181 -21.94 -13.21 -5.35
C GLY A 181 -21.60 -14.16 -4.21
N GLY A 182 -21.46 -13.62 -3.00
CA GLY A 182 -21.06 -14.38 -1.81
C GLY A 182 -21.25 -13.60 -0.50
N THR A 183 -20.88 -14.23 0.62
CA THR A 183 -21.06 -13.71 2.00
C THR A 183 -19.81 -13.83 2.86
N GLY A 184 -18.64 -13.80 2.23
CA GLY A 184 -17.37 -13.92 2.93
C GLY A 184 -16.22 -13.34 2.13
N GLY A 185 -15.10 -13.14 2.82
CA GLY A 185 -13.92 -12.43 2.34
C GLY A 185 -13.50 -11.35 3.34
N VAL A 186 -12.27 -10.88 3.21
CA VAL A 186 -11.73 -9.77 4.02
C VAL A 186 -11.08 -8.78 3.07
N LEU A 187 -11.44 -7.52 3.17
CA LEU A 187 -10.82 -6.44 2.41
C LEU A 187 -9.77 -5.74 3.29
N PHE A 188 -8.70 -5.30 2.64
CA PHE A 188 -7.74 -4.36 3.20
C PHE A 188 -7.93 -3.05 2.44
N PHE A 189 -8.28 -1.97 3.13
CA PHE A 189 -8.32 -0.65 2.52
C PHE A 189 -7.12 0.16 2.95
N ASP A 190 -6.49 0.77 1.96
CA ASP A 190 -5.29 1.54 2.19
C ASP A 190 -5.41 2.97 1.67
N ASN A 191 -4.75 3.91 2.34
CA ASN A 191 -4.74 5.31 1.98
C ASN A 191 -3.38 5.94 2.28
N LEU A 192 -2.68 6.28 1.20
CA LEU A 192 -1.42 6.99 1.21
C LEU A 192 -1.63 8.42 0.67
N THR A 193 -1.21 9.44 1.43
CA THR A 193 -1.17 10.83 0.93
C THR A 193 0.26 11.32 0.92
N GLU A 194 0.85 11.44 -0.26
CA GLU A 194 2.25 11.83 -0.45
C GLU A 194 2.46 13.33 -0.25
N THR A 195 3.64 13.72 0.22
CA THR A 195 3.97 15.13 0.54
C THR A 195 5.14 15.69 -0.30
N TYR A 196 5.44 15.04 -1.42
CA TYR A 196 6.69 15.12 -2.18
C TYR A 196 7.22 16.52 -2.56
N ASN A 197 8.52 16.70 -2.34
CA ASN A 197 9.30 17.87 -2.80
C ASN A 197 10.16 17.52 -4.05
N ASP A 198 11.07 18.41 -4.45
CA ASP A 198 11.90 18.16 -5.65
C ASP A 198 12.88 16.98 -5.48
N SER A 199 13.34 16.69 -4.26
CA SER A 199 14.17 15.50 -4.00
C SER A 199 13.35 14.21 -4.16
N ALA A 200 12.11 14.24 -3.71
CA ALA A 200 11.15 13.15 -3.89
C ALA A 200 10.87 12.88 -5.36
N LYS A 201 10.59 13.94 -6.13
CA LYS A 201 10.37 13.84 -7.58
C LYS A 201 11.59 13.24 -8.27
N TYR A 202 12.81 13.62 -7.86
CA TYR A 202 14.02 12.98 -8.37
C TYR A 202 14.00 11.47 -8.08
N ILE A 203 13.79 11.05 -6.84
CA ILE A 203 13.81 9.62 -6.46
C ILE A 203 12.77 8.83 -7.25
N VAL A 204 11.50 9.28 -7.23
CA VAL A 204 10.39 8.60 -7.89
C VAL A 204 10.62 8.50 -9.41
N SER A 205 11.19 9.54 -10.03
CA SER A 205 11.45 9.55 -11.47
C SER A 205 12.69 8.76 -11.90
N ASN A 206 13.58 8.39 -10.98
CA ASN A 206 14.90 7.80 -11.30
C ASN A 206 15.07 6.40 -10.72
N GLY A 207 14.10 5.52 -10.98
CA GLY A 207 14.22 4.09 -10.68
C GLY A 207 13.86 3.71 -9.24
N TYR A 208 12.82 4.35 -8.69
CA TYR A 208 12.21 3.92 -7.44
C TYR A 208 11.60 2.53 -7.58
N ALA A 209 11.89 1.66 -6.63
CA ALA A 209 11.37 0.31 -6.53
C ALA A 209 10.70 0.13 -5.17
N TRP A 210 9.64 -0.68 -5.13
CA TRP A 210 8.98 -1.05 -3.90
C TRP A 210 8.64 -2.55 -3.91
N THR A 211 8.54 -3.12 -2.72
CA THR A 211 7.95 -4.42 -2.45
C THR A 211 7.23 -4.30 -1.13
N GLU A 212 5.91 -4.44 -1.15
CA GLU A 212 5.05 -4.32 0.03
C GLU A 212 4.14 -5.54 0.19
N PHE A 213 3.90 -5.92 1.43
CA PHE A 213 2.83 -6.81 1.84
C PHE A 213 1.90 -6.12 2.84
N SER A 214 0.65 -5.96 2.43
CA SER A 214 -0.49 -5.57 3.26
C SER A 214 -1.15 -6.81 3.86
N VAL A 215 -0.77 -7.16 5.09
CA VAL A 215 -1.05 -8.45 5.74
C VAL A 215 -2.30 -8.38 6.61
N GLN A 216 -3.24 -9.32 6.39
CA GLN A 216 -4.45 -9.48 7.18
C GLN A 216 -4.26 -10.56 8.25
N LEU A 217 -4.48 -10.22 9.53
CA LEU A 217 -4.39 -11.15 10.68
C LEU A 217 -5.77 -11.26 11.37
N PRO A 218 -6.75 -11.92 10.73
CA PRO A 218 -8.13 -11.95 11.24
C PRO A 218 -8.27 -12.62 12.62
N ASP A 219 -7.48 -13.67 12.89
CA ASP A 219 -7.56 -14.40 14.16
C ASP A 219 -7.16 -13.57 15.39
N THR A 220 -6.43 -12.47 15.17
CA THR A 220 -5.98 -11.56 16.23
C THR A 220 -6.57 -10.16 16.11
N ASP A 221 -7.53 -9.93 15.21
CA ASP A 221 -8.10 -8.62 14.91
C ASP A 221 -7.01 -7.56 14.61
N GLN A 222 -6.00 -7.94 13.83
CA GLN A 222 -4.84 -7.11 13.52
C GLN A 222 -4.57 -7.03 12.01
N GLY A 223 -3.77 -6.03 11.66
CA GLY A 223 -3.14 -5.93 10.35
C GLY A 223 -1.67 -5.62 10.50
N MET A 224 -0.92 -5.85 9.43
CA MET A 224 0.50 -5.56 9.40
C MET A 224 0.91 -5.04 8.02
N LEU A 225 1.73 -3.99 8.00
CA LEU A 225 2.45 -3.56 6.79
C LEU A 225 3.89 -4.03 6.88
N ILE A 226 4.41 -4.60 5.80
CA ILE A 226 5.81 -5.00 5.66
C ILE A 226 6.29 -4.56 4.29
N ALA A 227 7.30 -3.71 4.22
CA ALA A 227 7.82 -3.32 2.92
C ALA A 227 9.29 -2.95 2.91
N VAL A 228 9.79 -2.88 1.68
CA VAL A 228 11.03 -2.21 1.32
C VAL A 228 10.74 -1.25 0.16
N THR A 229 11.20 -0.02 0.31
CA THR A 229 11.31 0.95 -0.77
C THR A 229 12.79 1.17 -1.07
N GLY A 230 13.15 1.46 -2.32
CA GLY A 230 14.55 1.61 -2.68
C GLY A 230 14.76 2.40 -3.96
N GLN A 231 15.89 3.08 -4.03
CA GLN A 231 16.40 3.72 -5.24
C GLN A 231 17.92 3.74 -5.19
N GLN A 232 18.58 3.67 -6.34
CA GLN A 232 20.03 3.42 -6.43
C GLN A 232 20.90 4.45 -5.70
N ASP A 233 20.53 5.73 -5.73
CA ASP A 233 21.31 6.84 -5.15
C ASP A 233 21.03 7.06 -3.66
N VAL A 234 19.88 6.61 -3.14
CA VAL A 234 19.52 6.76 -1.71
C VAL A 234 19.55 5.46 -0.91
N GLY A 235 19.56 4.30 -1.57
CA GLY A 235 19.50 2.99 -0.95
C GLY A 235 18.10 2.58 -0.49
N ASN A 236 18.03 1.46 0.24
CA ASN A 236 16.76 0.88 0.68
C ASN A 236 16.28 1.46 2.00
N LEU A 237 14.96 1.52 2.17
CA LEU A 237 14.27 1.76 3.41
C LEU A 237 13.32 0.60 3.70
N TYR A 238 13.61 -0.14 4.77
CA TYR A 238 12.76 -1.23 5.26
C TYR A 238 11.87 -0.73 6.39
N TYR A 239 10.64 -1.23 6.44
CA TYR A 239 9.69 -0.99 7.52
C TYR A 239 8.76 -2.19 7.72
N ALA A 240 8.37 -2.40 8.97
CA ALA A 240 7.39 -3.40 9.34
C ALA A 240 6.64 -2.91 10.58
N MET A 241 5.32 -2.86 10.52
CA MET A 241 4.48 -2.37 11.60
C MET A 241 3.24 -3.23 11.78
N LEU A 242 2.89 -3.53 13.03
CA LEU A 242 1.71 -4.29 13.41
C LEU A 242 0.77 -3.37 14.20
N GLY A 243 -0.54 -3.48 13.96
CA GLY A 243 -1.54 -2.71 14.70
C GLY A 243 -2.93 -3.34 14.61
N GLY A 244 -3.90 -2.72 15.29
CA GLY A 244 -5.28 -3.22 15.41
C GLY A 244 -5.62 -3.51 16.86
N ALA A 245 -5.99 -4.73 17.20
CA ALA A 245 -6.19 -5.12 18.59
C ALA A 245 -4.98 -4.79 19.47
N GLY A 246 -5.24 -4.11 20.60
CA GLY A 246 -4.23 -3.63 21.54
C GLY A 246 -3.68 -2.24 21.23
N SER A 247 -3.99 -1.64 20.08
CA SER A 247 -3.57 -0.30 19.72
C SER A 247 -4.21 0.76 20.63
N SER A 248 -3.42 1.80 20.95
CA SER A 248 -3.94 3.03 21.56
C SER A 248 -4.40 4.02 20.50
N GLN A 249 -5.40 4.84 20.82
CA GLN A 249 -5.84 5.93 19.95
C GLN A 249 -4.85 7.12 19.97
N SER A 250 -4.53 7.63 18.79
CA SER A 250 -3.87 8.91 18.57
C SER A 250 -4.85 10.09 18.75
N GLY A 251 -4.31 11.30 18.89
CA GLY A 251 -5.12 12.52 19.04
C GLY A 251 -5.98 12.87 17.83
N ASN A 252 -5.67 12.33 16.64
CA ASN A 252 -6.47 12.43 15.42
C ASN A 252 -7.57 11.34 15.32
N GLY A 253 -7.69 10.45 16.31
CA GLY A 253 -8.69 9.38 16.37
C GLY A 253 -8.30 8.08 15.68
N THR A 254 -7.14 8.00 15.03
CA THR A 254 -6.62 6.74 14.45
C THR A 254 -5.93 5.88 15.51
N LEU A 255 -5.69 4.61 15.19
CA LEU A 255 -4.97 3.67 16.02
C LEU A 255 -3.47 3.72 15.72
N GLN A 256 -2.65 3.75 16.77
CA GLN A 256 -1.20 3.64 16.65
C GLN A 256 -0.79 2.18 16.44
N PRO A 257 0.33 1.91 15.74
CA PRO A 257 0.90 0.58 15.71
C PRO A 257 1.19 0.08 17.14
N THR A 258 0.85 -1.17 17.43
CA THR A 258 1.25 -1.84 18.68
C THR A 258 2.71 -2.21 18.68
N ALA A 259 3.29 -2.35 17.48
CA ALA A 259 4.64 -2.81 17.27
C ALA A 259 5.22 -2.21 15.99
N ASN A 260 6.50 -1.85 16.07
CA ASN A 260 7.34 -1.48 14.92
C ASN A 260 8.67 -2.23 15.01
N TRP A 261 9.32 -2.48 13.88
CA TRP A 261 10.68 -3.03 13.83
C TRP A 261 11.65 -1.97 13.30
N PRO A 262 12.81 -1.78 13.96
CA PRO A 262 13.88 -0.95 13.43
C PRO A 262 14.33 -1.45 12.05
N GLN A 263 14.80 -0.55 11.19
CA GLN A 263 15.18 -0.88 9.81
C GLN A 263 16.19 -2.05 9.72
N GLY A 264 17.17 -2.10 10.62
CA GLY A 264 18.19 -3.16 10.64
C GLY A 264 17.69 -4.52 11.14
N ALA A 265 16.46 -4.59 11.65
CA ALA A 265 15.80 -5.78 12.18
C ALA A 265 14.81 -6.41 11.17
N ILE A 266 14.73 -5.88 9.95
CA ILE A 266 13.76 -6.29 8.94
C ILE A 266 14.52 -6.87 7.75
N HIS A 267 14.21 -8.12 7.39
CA HIS A 267 14.85 -8.84 6.31
C HIS A 267 13.78 -9.37 5.36
N ILE A 268 13.70 -8.80 4.16
CA ILE A 268 12.79 -9.25 3.11
C ILE A 268 13.64 -9.88 2.01
N THR A 269 13.54 -11.21 1.85
CA THR A 269 14.39 -11.98 0.94
C THR A 269 13.52 -12.65 -0.12
N PRO A 270 13.60 -12.24 -1.40
CA PRO A 270 12.92 -12.95 -2.47
C PRO A 270 13.52 -14.36 -2.67
N ASP A 271 12.69 -15.33 -3.03
CA ASP A 271 13.16 -16.63 -3.54
C ASP A 271 13.42 -16.52 -5.05
N PRO A 272 14.68 -16.54 -5.51
CA PRO A 272 15.01 -16.41 -6.93
C PRO A 272 14.48 -17.58 -7.78
N THR A 273 14.14 -18.72 -7.17
CA THR A 273 13.56 -19.86 -7.89
C THR A 273 12.07 -19.67 -8.21
N SER A 274 11.41 -18.72 -7.54
CA SER A 274 10.01 -18.34 -7.75
C SER A 274 9.80 -17.32 -8.87
N THR A 275 10.85 -17.01 -9.63
CA THR A 275 10.83 -15.97 -10.64
C THR A 275 9.82 -16.26 -11.76
N TRP A 276 9.04 -15.25 -12.13
CA TRP A 276 8.13 -15.24 -13.27
C TRP A 276 8.41 -14.05 -14.17
N THR A 277 8.48 -14.28 -15.48
CA THR A 277 8.57 -13.23 -16.49
C THR A 277 7.19 -13.00 -17.06
N SER A 278 6.68 -11.78 -16.95
CA SER A 278 5.41 -11.39 -17.57
C SER A 278 5.49 -11.57 -19.09
N PRO A 279 4.55 -12.28 -19.72
CA PRO A 279 4.48 -12.35 -21.17
C PRO A 279 4.00 -11.03 -21.80
N HIS A 280 3.46 -10.09 -21.01
CA HIS A 280 2.88 -8.83 -21.48
C HIS A 280 3.89 -7.68 -21.47
N SER A 281 4.72 -7.62 -20.43
CA SER A 281 5.62 -6.51 -20.17
C SER A 281 7.10 -6.91 -20.21
N CYS A 282 7.37 -8.21 -20.25
CA CYS A 282 8.69 -8.84 -20.05
C CYS A 282 9.36 -8.50 -18.71
N TYR A 283 8.68 -7.83 -17.78
CA TYR A 283 9.19 -7.62 -16.43
C TYR A 283 9.30 -8.95 -15.69
N VAL A 284 10.29 -9.00 -14.81
CA VAL A 284 10.62 -10.15 -13.98
C VAL A 284 10.19 -9.85 -12.55
N TYR A 285 9.39 -10.74 -11.99
CA TYR A 285 8.89 -10.68 -10.63
C TYR A 285 9.29 -11.93 -9.86
N GLU A 286 9.54 -11.80 -8.56
CA GLU A 286 9.62 -12.94 -7.67
C GLU A 286 8.24 -13.18 -7.04
N LEU A 287 7.81 -14.44 -7.00
CA LEU A 287 6.47 -14.81 -6.55
C LEU A 287 6.47 -15.44 -5.14
N SER A 288 7.62 -15.46 -4.48
CA SER A 288 7.79 -15.96 -3.12
C SER A 288 8.85 -15.15 -2.37
N TYR A 289 8.56 -14.86 -1.09
CA TYR A 289 9.42 -14.07 -0.22
C TYR A 289 9.47 -14.67 1.18
N ALA A 290 10.68 -14.78 1.72
CA ALA A 290 10.91 -15.02 3.14
C ALA A 290 11.10 -13.67 3.85
N VAL A 291 10.26 -13.40 4.85
CA VAL A 291 10.35 -12.22 5.69
C VAL A 291 10.75 -12.66 7.09
N LYS A 292 11.85 -12.10 7.60
CA LYS A 292 12.29 -12.27 8.98
C LYS A 292 12.33 -10.93 9.68
N LEU A 293 11.75 -10.88 10.87
CA LEU A 293 11.79 -9.72 11.75
C LEU A 293 12.46 -10.11 13.05
N ASP A 294 13.59 -9.48 13.37
CA ASP A 294 14.42 -9.91 14.49
C ASP A 294 13.71 -9.71 15.84
N ALA A 295 14.09 -10.56 16.80
CA ALA A 295 13.61 -10.48 18.17
C ALA A 295 14.09 -9.19 18.85
N SER A 296 13.32 -8.73 19.83
CA SER A 296 13.72 -7.70 20.78
C SER A 296 13.68 -8.25 22.20
N ALA A 297 14.04 -7.44 23.19
CA ALA A 297 13.94 -7.82 24.60
C ALA A 297 12.49 -8.12 25.05
N SER A 298 11.48 -7.61 24.33
CA SER A 298 10.07 -7.74 24.67
C SER A 298 9.24 -8.51 23.64
N ARG A 299 9.83 -8.93 22.52
CA ARG A 299 9.11 -9.55 21.42
C ARG A 299 9.94 -10.68 20.78
N PRO A 300 9.37 -11.88 20.58
CA PRO A 300 10.01 -12.94 19.81
C PRO A 300 10.31 -12.50 18.37
N ALA A 301 11.21 -13.23 17.70
CA ALA A 301 11.38 -13.06 16.26
C ALA A 301 10.10 -13.48 15.53
N ALA A 302 9.86 -12.88 14.37
CA ALA A 302 8.82 -13.31 13.44
C ALA A 302 9.48 -13.84 12.16
N ASP A 303 8.91 -14.89 11.61
CA ASP A 303 9.36 -15.54 10.38
C ASP A 303 8.12 -15.86 9.55
N LEU A 304 7.96 -15.21 8.41
CA LEU A 304 6.81 -15.33 7.52
C LEU A 304 7.28 -15.71 6.12
N VAL A 305 6.54 -16.58 5.44
CA VAL A 305 6.75 -16.90 4.04
C VAL A 305 5.51 -16.51 3.25
N PHE A 306 5.70 -15.67 2.25
CA PHE A 306 4.68 -15.20 1.33
C PHE A 306 4.80 -15.95 0.00
N ASN A 307 3.68 -16.42 -0.55
CA ASN A 307 3.62 -17.05 -1.87
C ASN A 307 2.43 -16.50 -2.65
N ALA A 308 2.68 -16.02 -3.87
CA ALA A 308 1.63 -15.56 -4.76
C ALA A 308 0.62 -16.69 -4.99
N THR A 309 -0.68 -16.37 -4.93
CA THR A 309 -1.74 -17.37 -5.14
C THR A 309 -1.95 -17.70 -6.62
N ALA A 310 -1.50 -16.83 -7.52
CA ALA A 310 -1.52 -17.00 -8.96
C ALA A 310 -0.27 -16.39 -9.60
N GLN A 311 0.12 -16.88 -10.78
CA GLN A 311 1.29 -16.38 -11.48
C GLN A 311 1.04 -15.02 -12.13
N ASP A 312 -0.02 -14.90 -12.93
CA ASP A 312 -0.32 -13.68 -13.67
C ASP A 312 -1.29 -12.81 -12.86
N GLN A 313 -0.72 -11.86 -12.11
CA GLN A 313 -1.43 -10.80 -11.39
C GLN A 313 -0.73 -9.45 -11.66
N GLU A 314 -0.09 -9.33 -12.84
CA GLU A 314 0.46 -8.06 -13.29
C GLU A 314 -0.68 -7.17 -13.81
N LEU A 315 -0.62 -5.90 -13.46
CA LEU A 315 -1.42 -4.87 -14.10
C LEU A 315 -0.53 -3.80 -14.72
N ASN A 316 -1.06 -3.16 -15.76
CA ASN A 316 -0.44 -1.99 -16.35
C ASN A 316 -1.13 -0.74 -15.80
N ALA A 317 -0.47 -0.08 -14.86
CA ALA A 317 -0.89 1.17 -14.25
C ALA A 317 -0.27 2.36 -15.01
N LEU A 318 -1.06 3.02 -15.88
CA LEU A 318 -0.65 4.12 -16.79
C LEU A 318 0.74 3.97 -17.43
N GLY A 319 1.02 2.82 -18.04
CA GLY A 319 2.27 2.56 -18.75
C GLY A 319 3.39 2.02 -17.86
N ARG A 320 3.10 1.76 -16.58
CA ARG A 320 3.99 1.06 -15.66
C ARG A 320 3.43 -0.32 -15.35
N ALA A 321 4.22 -1.34 -15.64
CA ALA A 321 3.92 -2.70 -15.21
C ALA A 321 4.26 -2.86 -13.73
N VAL A 322 3.29 -3.33 -12.96
CA VAL A 322 3.39 -3.59 -11.51
C VAL A 322 2.70 -4.92 -11.24
N TYR A 323 3.24 -5.70 -10.32
CA TYR A 323 2.55 -6.87 -9.80
C TYR A 323 1.71 -6.49 -8.59
N GLU A 324 0.42 -6.72 -8.71
CA GLU A 324 -0.62 -6.29 -7.77
C GLU A 324 -1.50 -7.49 -7.49
N GLY A 325 -1.04 -8.32 -6.54
CA GLY A 325 -1.52 -9.69 -6.45
C GLY A 325 -1.78 -10.17 -5.05
N LEU A 326 -2.66 -11.17 -4.95
CA LEU A 326 -2.93 -11.87 -3.71
C LEU A 326 -1.77 -12.82 -3.40
N PHE A 327 -1.27 -12.74 -2.17
CA PHE A 327 -0.32 -13.66 -1.57
C PHE A 327 -0.99 -14.42 -0.43
N SER A 328 -0.70 -15.72 -0.34
CA SER A 328 -0.88 -16.48 0.89
C SER A 328 0.37 -16.32 1.76
N TYR A 329 0.20 -16.26 3.08
CA TYR A 329 1.33 -16.28 3.99
C TYR A 329 1.15 -17.34 5.07
N SER A 330 2.28 -17.82 5.60
CA SER A 330 2.31 -18.66 6.80
C SER A 330 3.63 -18.49 7.53
N GLY A 331 3.65 -18.77 8.84
CA GLY A 331 4.86 -18.71 9.63
C GLY A 331 4.58 -18.50 11.11
N THR A 332 5.44 -17.74 11.78
CA THR A 332 5.31 -17.39 13.19
C THR A 332 5.36 -15.89 13.42
N LEU A 333 4.44 -15.37 14.24
CA LEU A 333 4.39 -13.99 14.71
C LEU A 333 4.12 -14.00 16.22
N ASP A 334 4.89 -13.23 16.99
CA ASP A 334 4.83 -13.20 18.46
C ASP A 334 4.87 -14.59 19.12
N GLY A 335 5.61 -15.52 18.51
CA GLY A 335 5.76 -16.91 18.98
C GLY A 335 4.57 -17.82 18.68
N ASN A 336 3.53 -17.34 18.00
CA ASN A 336 2.38 -18.13 17.58
C ASN A 336 2.45 -18.44 16.10
N ALA A 337 1.96 -19.61 15.70
CA ALA A 337 1.77 -19.92 14.29
C ALA A 337 0.66 -19.02 13.71
N VAL A 338 0.92 -18.43 12.54
CA VAL A 338 -0.03 -17.58 11.83
C VAL A 338 -0.07 -17.97 10.35
N SER A 339 -1.22 -17.76 9.72
CA SER A 339 -1.41 -17.93 8.28
C SER A 339 -2.60 -17.14 7.79
N GLY A 340 -2.59 -16.72 6.54
CA GLY A 340 -3.69 -15.97 5.96
C GLY A 340 -3.34 -15.44 4.57
N TYR A 341 -3.89 -14.27 4.26
CA TYR A 341 -3.68 -13.59 2.99
C TYR A 341 -3.09 -12.19 3.19
N ALA A 342 -2.32 -11.77 2.21
CA ALA A 342 -1.79 -10.42 2.10
C ALA A 342 -1.96 -9.93 0.66
N TRP A 343 -2.14 -8.64 0.48
CA TRP A 343 -1.97 -8.02 -0.83
C TRP A 343 -0.49 -7.69 -1.02
N GLY A 344 0.08 -8.10 -2.15
CA GLY A 344 1.47 -7.86 -2.50
C GLY A 344 1.60 -6.88 -3.65
N GLU A 345 2.27 -5.75 -3.41
CA GLU A 345 2.60 -4.74 -4.40
C GLU A 345 4.09 -4.85 -4.71
N ILE A 346 4.46 -5.27 -5.93
CA ILE A 346 5.86 -5.54 -6.28
C ILE A 346 6.23 -4.83 -7.56
N GLN A 347 7.27 -4.00 -7.48
CA GLN A 347 7.87 -3.43 -8.67
C GLN A 347 8.73 -4.49 -9.39
N GLY A 348 8.33 -4.81 -10.62
CA GLY A 348 9.08 -5.71 -11.48
C GLY A 348 10.44 -5.15 -11.85
N ARG A 349 11.39 -6.05 -12.11
CA ARG A 349 12.72 -5.71 -12.63
C ARG A 349 12.73 -5.91 -14.15
N PRO A 350 13.32 -4.99 -14.93
CA PRO A 350 13.45 -5.23 -16.35
C PRO A 350 14.37 -6.43 -16.59
N PRO A 351 14.24 -7.14 -17.72
CA PRO A 351 15.05 -8.31 -18.02
C PRO A 351 16.55 -7.93 -18.09
N ALA A 352 17.40 -8.83 -17.60
CA ALA A 352 18.83 -8.57 -17.46
C ALA A 352 19.45 -8.07 -18.78
N GLY A 353 20.12 -6.91 -18.73
CA GLY A 353 20.81 -6.30 -19.87
C GLY A 353 20.03 -5.24 -20.64
N HIS A 354 18.77 -4.96 -20.27
CA HIS A 354 17.96 -3.91 -20.90
C HIS A 354 17.31 -2.99 -19.85
N PRO A 355 17.58 -1.68 -19.84
CA PRO A 355 16.96 -0.74 -18.88
C PRO A 355 15.48 -0.46 -19.18
N THR A 356 15.02 -0.90 -20.35
CA THR A 356 13.63 -0.85 -20.79
C THR A 356 13.34 -2.23 -21.38
N PRO A 357 12.33 -2.97 -20.91
CA PRO A 357 12.02 -4.25 -21.50
C PRO A 357 11.77 -4.05 -23.00
N PRO A 358 12.39 -4.84 -23.90
CA PRO A 358 11.95 -4.87 -25.29
C PRO A 358 10.47 -5.27 -25.29
N ASN A 359 9.64 -4.71 -26.18
CA ASN A 359 8.28 -5.20 -26.33
C ASN A 359 8.33 -6.73 -26.54
N CYS A 360 7.69 -7.46 -25.63
CA CYS A 360 7.05 -8.74 -25.94
C CYS A 360 5.83 -8.42 -26.82
#